data_AF-A0A7Y1YJL4-F1
#
_entry.id   AF-A0A7Y1YJL4-F1
#
_cell.length_a   1.000
_cell.length_b   1.000
_cell.length_c   1.000
_cell.angle_alpha   90.00
_cell.angle_beta   90.00
_cell.angle_gamma   90.00
#
_symmetry.space_group_name_H-M   'P 1'
#
loop_
_entity.id
_entity.type
_entity.pdbx_description
1 polymer ?
#
loop_
_entity_poly.entity_id
_entity_poly.type
_entity_poly.pdbx_seq_one_letter_code
_entity_poly.pdbx_strand_id
1 'polypeptide(L)'
;MEFTDFFGYIAALAIGIVMGLVGGGGSILAVPVLVYLLGLNPIISTAYSLFIVGVTALIGALKNIRKGLVDFRTAIVFATPAFITVYITRK
;
A
#
# COMPACT_ATOMS: atom_id res chain seq x y z
N MET A 1 -8.36 26.21 5.66
CA MET A 1 -8.67 24.77 5.69
C MET A 1 -10.14 24.66 6.01
N GLU A 2 -10.93 24.11 5.10
CA GLU A 2 -12.33 23.85 5.41
C GLU A 2 -12.41 22.74 6.48
N PHE A 3 -13.49 22.70 7.26
CA PHE A 3 -13.68 21.68 8.31
C PHE A 3 -13.54 20.25 7.76
N THR A 4 -13.92 20.05 6.51
CA THR A 4 -13.81 18.81 5.73
C THR A 4 -12.36 18.36 5.50
N ASP A 5 -11.43 19.29 5.22
CA ASP A 5 -10.02 18.97 4.98
C ASP A 5 -9.36 18.37 6.24
N PHE A 6 -9.71 18.91 7.41
CA PHE A 6 -9.17 18.47 8.69
C PHE A 6 -9.58 17.03 9.01
N PHE A 7 -10.86 16.68 8.83
CA PHE A 7 -11.35 15.31 8.97
C PHE A 7 -10.72 14.37 7.93
N GLY A 8 -10.51 14.85 6.71
CA GLY A 8 -9.82 14.10 5.65
C GLY A 8 -8.40 13.70 6.04
N TYR A 9 -7.62 14.61 6.61
CA TYR A 9 -6.26 14.31 7.06
C TYR A 9 -6.22 13.34 8.24
N ILE A 10 -7.13 13.47 9.20
CA ILE A 10 -7.24 12.52 10.34
C ILE A 10 -7.59 11.12 9.84
N ALA A 11 -8.57 11.02 8.92
CA ALA A 11 -8.94 9.76 8.32
C ALA A 11 -7.76 9.14 7.56
N ALA A 12 -7.06 9.91 6.73
CA ALA A 12 -5.89 9.44 6.00
C ALA A 12 -4.78 8.91 6.93
N LEU A 13 -4.57 9.56 8.08
CA LEU A 13 -3.59 9.13 9.07
C LEU A 13 -4.01 7.82 9.76
N ALA A 14 -5.28 7.70 10.15
CA ALA A 14 -5.84 6.48 10.72
C ALA A 14 -5.76 5.30 9.73
N ILE A 15 -6.10 5.55 8.46
CA ILE A 15 -5.98 4.56 7.37
C ILE A 15 -4.52 4.13 7.21
N GLY A 16 -3.56 5.07 7.21
CA GLY A 16 -2.14 4.77 7.13
C GLY A 16 -1.66 3.88 8.28
N ILE A 17 -2.13 4.12 9.50
CA ILE A 17 -1.83 3.28 10.67
C ILE A 17 -2.41 1.88 10.49
N VAL A 18 -3.70 1.76 10.14
CA VAL A 18 -4.36 0.46 9.93
C VAL A 18 -3.64 -0.34 8.84
N MET A 19 -3.34 0.29 7.71
CA MET A 19 -2.60 -0.34 6.62
C MET A 19 -1.19 -0.78 7.03
N GLY A 20 -0.50 0.02 7.84
CA GLY A 20 0.83 -0.31 8.37
C GLY A 20 0.82 -1.45 9.39
N LEU A 21 -0.22 -1.54 10.23
CA LEU A 21 -0.37 -2.59 11.24
C LEU A 21 -0.75 -3.95 10.65
N VAL A 22 -1.58 -3.96 9.59
CA VAL A 22 -2.03 -5.21 8.93
C VAL A 22 -0.86 -5.94 8.25
N GLY A 23 0.24 -5.26 7.93
CA GLY A 23 1.52 -5.87 7.63
C GLY A 23 1.46 -6.98 6.57
N GLY A 24 1.24 -6.62 5.30
CA GLY A 24 1.25 -7.62 4.21
C GLY A 24 0.70 -7.18 2.86
N GLY A 25 0.07 -6.02 2.76
CA GLY A 25 -0.50 -5.55 1.49
C GLY A 25 -1.81 -4.82 1.73
N GLY A 26 -1.72 -3.62 2.32
CA GLY A 26 -2.90 -2.82 2.65
C GLY A 26 -3.76 -2.43 1.44
N SER A 27 -3.44 -2.84 0.21
CA SER A 27 -4.20 -2.59 -1.02
C SER A 27 -5.63 -3.14 -0.97
N ILE A 28 -5.83 -4.28 -0.28
CA ILE A 28 -7.17 -4.84 -0.07
C ILE A 28 -8.08 -3.85 0.67
N LEU A 29 -7.52 -3.08 1.60
CA LEU A 29 -8.25 -2.07 2.37
C LEU A 29 -8.18 -0.68 1.72
N ALA A 30 -7.07 -0.33 1.09
CA ALA A 30 -6.84 0.99 0.52
C ALA A 30 -7.79 1.32 -0.62
N VAL A 31 -8.07 0.37 -1.52
CA VAL A 31 -8.99 0.62 -2.65
C VAL A 31 -10.42 0.88 -2.15
N PRO A 32 -11.04 0.01 -1.33
CA PRO A 32 -12.36 0.30 -0.74
C PRO A 32 -12.40 1.61 0.04
N VAL A 33 -11.32 1.94 0.75
CA VAL A 33 -11.25 3.19 1.50
C VAL A 33 -11.21 4.41 0.59
N LEU A 34 -10.35 4.41 -0.43
CA LEU A 34 -10.27 5.52 -1.39
C LEU A 34 -11.58 5.69 -2.17
N VAL A 35 -12.26 4.60 -2.52
CA VAL A 35 -13.51 4.64 -3.27
C VAL A 35 -14.70 5.01 -2.39
N TYR A 36 -14.92 4.30 -1.28
CA TYR A 36 -16.14 4.43 -0.48
C TYR A 36 -16.07 5.53 0.57
N LEU A 37 -14.91 5.80 1.16
CA LEU A 37 -14.76 6.84 2.18
C LEU A 37 -14.37 8.19 1.58
N LEU A 38 -13.50 8.19 0.56
CA LEU A 38 -12.99 9.41 -0.07
C LEU A 38 -13.67 9.73 -1.41
N GLY A 39 -14.59 8.89 -1.88
CA GLY A 39 -15.39 9.14 -3.08
C GLY A 39 -14.57 9.21 -4.38
N LEU A 40 -13.34 8.70 -4.38
CA LEU A 40 -12.47 8.76 -5.55
C LEU A 40 -12.88 7.74 -6.60
N ASN A 41 -12.62 8.07 -7.87
CA ASN A 41 -12.85 7.15 -8.97
C ASN A 41 -12.08 5.82 -8.75
N PRO A 42 -12.69 4.64 -8.98
CA PRO A 42 -12.02 3.35 -8.77
C PRO A 42 -10.70 3.16 -9.52
N ILE A 43 -10.57 3.74 -10.72
CA ILE A 43 -9.35 3.66 -11.56
C ILE A 43 -8.22 4.47 -10.92
N ILE A 44 -8.52 5.69 -10.46
CA ILE A 44 -7.53 6.55 -9.78
C ILE A 44 -7.17 5.97 -8.41
N SER A 45 -8.16 5.43 -7.71
CA SER A 45 -8.00 4.79 -6.40
C SER A 45 -7.08 3.57 -6.46
N THR A 46 -7.16 2.77 -7.52
CA THR A 46 -6.24 1.64 -7.70
C THR A 46 -4.80 2.12 -7.88
N ALA A 47 -4.57 3.16 -8.67
CA ALA A 47 -3.25 3.77 -8.84
C ALA A 47 -2.69 4.32 -7.52
N TYR A 48 -3.49 5.08 -6.76
CA TYR A 48 -3.08 5.59 -5.45
C TYR A 48 -2.81 4.48 -4.44
N SER A 49 -3.61 3.40 -4.45
CA SER A 49 -3.36 2.27 -3.54
C SER A 49 -2.01 1.59 -3.80
N LEU A 50 -1.60 1.44 -5.07
CA LEU A 50 -0.30 0.86 -5.42
C LEU A 50 0.85 1.74 -4.93
N PHE A 51 0.69 3.06 -5.06
CA PHE A 51 1.67 4.01 -4.55
C PHE A 51 1.79 3.93 -3.03
N ILE A 52 0.66 3.98 -2.31
CA ILE A 52 0.62 3.90 -0.85
C ILE A 52 1.25 2.59 -0.36
N VAL A 53 0.86 1.45 -0.95
CA VAL A 53 1.37 0.13 -0.56
C VAL A 53 2.84 -0.03 -0.94
N GLY A 54 3.25 0.46 -2.11
CA GLY A 54 4.66 0.40 -2.55
C GLY A 54 5.58 1.16 -1.59
N VAL A 55 5.21 2.38 -1.20
CA VAL A 55 6.00 3.20 -0.26
C VAL A 55 6.04 2.56 1.13
N THR A 56 4.90 2.12 1.65
CA THR A 56 4.84 1.49 2.99
C THR A 56 5.59 0.16 3.03
N ALA A 57 5.50 -0.66 1.98
CA ALA A 57 6.26 -1.90 1.85
C ALA A 57 7.78 -1.63 1.75
N LEU A 58 8.20 -0.60 1.03
CA LEU A 58 9.62 -0.21 0.94
C LEU A 58 10.18 0.19 2.31
N ILE A 59 9.45 1.02 3.05
CA ILE A 59 9.86 1.42 4.41
C ILE A 59 9.92 0.20 5.34
N GLY A 60 8.92 -0.68 5.27
CA GLY A 60 8.88 -1.93 6.04
C GLY A 60 10.05 -2.86 5.71
N ALA A 61 10.34 -3.02 4.41
CA ALA A 61 11.47 -3.81 3.93
C ALA A 61 12.80 -3.25 4.43
N LEU A 62 13.05 -1.94 4.29
CA LEU A 62 14.26 -1.28 4.79
C LEU A 62 14.44 -1.47 6.30
N LYS A 63 13.36 -1.37 7.07
CA LYS A 63 13.37 -1.60 8.52
C LYS A 63 13.72 -3.06 8.85
N ASN A 64 13.17 -4.03 8.13
CA ASN A 64 13.44 -5.45 8.35
C ASN A 64 14.85 -5.86 7.89
N ILE A 65 15.36 -5.27 6.80
CA ILE A 65 16.75 -5.45 6.34
C ILE A 65 17.72 -4.98 7.44
N ARG A 66 17.48 -3.80 8.02
CA ARG A 66 18.32 -3.28 9.12
C ARG A 66 18.30 -4.16 10.37
N LYS A 67 17.24 -4.94 10.57
CA LYS A 67 17.12 -5.90 11.68
C LYS A 67 17.72 -7.29 11.37
N GLY A 68 18.22 -7.51 10.14
CA GLY A 68 18.71 -8.82 9.70
C GLY A 68 17.61 -9.88 9.57
N LEU A 69 16.34 -9.46 9.47
CA LEU A 69 15.18 -10.37 9.43
C LEU A 69 14.74 -10.72 8.01
N VAL A 70 15.55 -10.41 7.00
CA VAL A 70 15.20 -10.59 5.59
C VAL A 70 16.06 -11.68 4.97
N ASP A 71 15.40 -12.74 4.51
CA ASP A 71 16.01 -13.72 3.62
C ASP A 71 15.85 -13.27 2.16
N PHE A 72 16.95 -12.80 1.58
CA PHE A 72 16.99 -12.32 0.20
C PHE A 72 16.75 -13.42 -0.83
N ARG A 73 17.05 -14.69 -0.51
CA ARG A 73 16.79 -15.81 -1.41
C ARG A 73 15.28 -16.00 -1.56
N THR A 74 14.58 -16.03 -0.43
CA THR A 74 13.10 -16.09 -0.42
C THR A 74 12.51 -14.86 -1.08
N ALA A 75 13.04 -13.65 -0.81
CA ALA A 75 12.56 -12.42 -1.42
C ALA A 75 12.62 -12.44 -2.95
N ILE A 76 13.73 -12.89 -3.54
CA ILE A 76 13.89 -12.97 -5.00
C ILE A 76 12.94 -14.02 -5.60
N VAL A 77 12.85 -15.20 -4.99
CA VAL A 77 11.98 -16.28 -5.47
C VAL A 77 10.51 -15.86 -5.49
N PHE A 78 10.08 -15.03 -4.54
CA PHE A 78 8.71 -14.47 -4.53
C PHE A 78 8.55 -13.26 -5.46
N ALA A 79 9.55 -12.38 -5.54
CA ALA A 79 9.46 -11.16 -6.34
C ALA A 79 9.38 -11.44 -7.84
N THR A 80 10.19 -12.36 -8.36
CA THR A 80 10.27 -12.65 -9.81
C THR A 80 8.91 -13.04 -10.42
N PRO A 81 8.21 -14.09 -9.96
CA PRO A 81 6.89 -14.43 -10.50
C PRO A 81 5.86 -13.32 -10.27
N ALA A 82 5.90 -12.64 -9.12
CA ALA A 82 4.98 -11.54 -8.84
C ALA A 82 5.12 -10.40 -9.86
N PHE A 83 6.34 -9.96 -10.16
CA PHE A 83 6.59 -8.93 -11.17
C PHE A 83 6.17 -9.37 -12.57
N ILE A 84 6.49 -10.60 -12.97
CA ILE A 84 6.12 -11.15 -14.28
C ILE A 84 4.59 -11.18 -14.43
N THR A 85 3.87 -11.74 -13.46
CA THR A 85 2.41 -11.82 -13.50
C THR A 85 1.78 -10.43 -13.53
N VAL A 86 2.22 -9.51 -12.68
CA VAL A 86 1.68 -8.15 -12.63
C VAL A 86 1.90 -7.41 -13.97
N TYR A 87 3.08 -7.53 -14.56
CA TYR A 87 3.40 -6.90 -15.84
C TYR A 87 2.57 -7.47 -17.00
N ILE A 88 2.32 -8.77 -17.01
CA ILE A 88 1.50 -9.42 -18.05
C ILE A 88 0.02 -9.06 -17.90
N THR A 89 -0.51 -9.04 -16.67
CA THR A 89 -1.94 -8.80 -16.42
C THR A 89 -2.34 -7.33 -16.51
N ARG A 90 -1.44 -6.39 -16.18
CA ARG A 90 -1.73 -4.94 -16.19
C ARG A 90 -1.30 -4.22 -17.47
N LYS A 91 -1.30 -4.93 -18.60
CA LYS A 91 -1.01 -4.36 -19.93
C LYS A 91 -2.21 -3.60 -20.50
#